data_AF-A0A2K8NW49-F1
#
_entry.id   AF-A0A2K8NW49-F1
#
_cell.length_a   1.000
_cell.length_b   1.000
_cell.length_c   1.000
_cell.angle_alpha   90.00
_cell.angle_beta   90.00
_cell.angle_gamma   90.00
#
_symmetry.space_group_name_H-M   'P 1'
#
loop_
_entity.id
_entity.type
_entity.pdbx_description
1 polymer ?
#
loop_
_entity_poly.entity_id
_entity_poly.type
_entity_poly.pdbx_seq_one_letter_code
_entity_poly.pdbx_strand_id
1 'polypeptide(L)'
;MERQVNIVLYEPEIAQNVAAIIRTSVATNAKLHIIEPLGFIFKKEELNRASAGTFDLVQYQLYDDWEDFCEKNPNIDLFCISRYGEKPHSDFDFNSYDKPVFVMFGKESSGIPKQIIKDNYTNTFRLPMSPQTRSINVANTVGIVTYEILRQWDYPTLSKTEVQKGKDYIMSERWKIIKK
;
A
#
# COMPACT_ATOMS: atom_id res chain seq x y z
N MET A 1 3.34 19.43 8.16
CA MET A 1 2.49 18.22 8.14
C MET A 1 3.42 17.03 8.08
N GLU A 2 3.09 15.94 8.74
CA GLU A 2 3.96 14.76 8.80
C GLU A 2 3.85 13.97 7.48
N ARG A 3 4.98 13.47 6.98
CA ARG A 3 5.02 12.60 5.79
C ARG A 3 4.24 11.32 6.11
N GLN A 4 3.31 10.94 5.24
CA GLN A 4 2.52 9.72 5.38
C GLN A 4 2.24 9.12 4.01
N VAL A 5 2.32 7.80 3.91
CA VAL A 5 1.87 7.05 2.72
C VAL A 5 0.39 6.73 2.85
N ASN A 6 -0.38 7.03 1.81
CA ASN A 6 -1.80 6.70 1.69
C ASN A 6 -1.96 5.70 0.53
N ILE A 7 -2.37 4.48 0.86
CA ILE A 7 -2.60 3.39 -0.10
C ILE A 7 -4.05 3.48 -0.55
N VAL A 8 -4.30 3.71 -1.85
CA VAL A 8 -5.64 3.83 -2.42
C VAL A 8 -5.95 2.61 -3.28
N LEU A 9 -6.88 1.77 -2.85
CA LEU A 9 -7.36 0.62 -3.61
C LEU A 9 -8.62 1.00 -4.38
N TYR A 10 -8.53 1.01 -5.70
CA TYR A 10 -9.66 1.27 -6.58
C TYR A 10 -10.42 -0.05 -6.85
N GLU A 11 -11.60 -0.18 -6.24
CA GLU A 11 -12.57 -1.27 -6.48
C GLU A 11 -11.97 -2.69 -6.40
N PRO A 12 -11.26 -3.05 -5.31
CA PRO A 12 -10.51 -4.31 -5.23
C PRO A 12 -11.42 -5.55 -5.33
N GLU A 13 -10.96 -6.57 -6.05
CA GLU A 13 -11.78 -7.72 -6.40
C GLU A 13 -11.54 -8.93 -5.49
N ILE A 14 -10.35 -9.02 -4.86
CA ILE A 14 -9.93 -10.22 -4.11
C ILE A 14 -9.67 -9.92 -2.63
N ALA A 15 -10.51 -10.49 -1.76
CA ALA A 15 -10.44 -10.30 -0.30
C ALA A 15 -9.06 -10.64 0.29
N GLN A 16 -8.39 -11.67 -0.22
CA GLN A 16 -7.07 -12.11 0.27
C GLN A 16 -5.99 -11.06 -0.02
N ASN A 17 -6.07 -10.35 -1.15
CA ASN A 17 -5.15 -9.26 -1.45
C ASN A 17 -5.38 -8.10 -0.48
N VAL A 18 -6.64 -7.72 -0.24
CA VAL A 18 -6.98 -6.67 0.72
C VAL A 18 -6.49 -7.03 2.13
N ALA A 19 -6.66 -8.26 2.58
CA ALA A 19 -6.14 -8.72 3.87
C ALA A 19 -4.60 -8.66 3.96
N ALA A 20 -3.88 -8.99 2.88
CA ALA A 20 -2.43 -8.82 2.81
C ALA A 20 -2.00 -7.34 2.82
N ILE A 21 -2.78 -6.48 2.16
CA ILE A 21 -2.56 -5.03 2.13
C ILE A 21 -2.85 -4.39 3.50
N ILE A 22 -3.85 -4.87 4.24
CA ILE A 22 -4.12 -4.45 5.63
C ILE A 22 -2.87 -4.68 6.50
N ARG A 23 -2.27 -5.88 6.43
CA ARG A 23 -1.02 -6.17 7.15
C ARG A 23 0.11 -5.23 6.74
N THR A 24 0.23 -4.95 5.44
CA THR A 24 1.24 -4.01 4.92
C THR A 24 1.00 -2.61 5.48
N SER A 25 -0.24 -2.14 5.48
CA SER A 25 -0.64 -0.82 5.96
C SER A 25 -0.30 -0.65 7.45
N VAL A 26 -0.63 -1.63 8.28
CA VAL A 26 -0.26 -1.65 9.71
C VAL A 26 1.25 -1.68 9.89
N ALA A 27 1.98 -2.50 9.13
CA ALA A 27 3.44 -2.60 9.24
C ALA A 27 4.19 -1.33 8.78
N THR A 28 3.53 -0.47 8.01
CA THR A 28 4.12 0.72 7.40
C THR A 28 3.55 2.03 7.92
N ASN A 29 2.64 1.98 8.91
CA ASN A 29 1.85 3.12 9.38
C ASN A 29 1.11 3.87 8.25
N ALA A 30 0.85 3.20 7.12
CA ALA A 30 0.16 3.78 5.98
C ALA A 30 -1.36 3.77 6.21
N LYS A 31 -2.04 4.82 5.76
CA LYS A 31 -3.51 4.86 5.75
C LYS A 31 -4.03 4.11 4.53
N LEU A 32 -5.05 3.28 4.72
CA LEU A 32 -5.68 2.48 3.67
C LEU A 32 -7.00 3.11 3.22
N HIS A 33 -7.11 3.47 1.95
CA HIS A 33 -8.32 3.98 1.32
C HIS A 33 -8.86 2.90 0.40
N ILE A 34 -10.15 2.57 0.52
CA ILE A 34 -10.77 1.50 -0.26
C ILE A 34 -12.02 2.06 -0.93
N ILE A 35 -12.01 2.07 -2.26
CA ILE A 35 -13.10 2.60 -3.09
C ILE A 35 -13.99 1.45 -3.54
N GLU A 36 -15.29 1.57 -3.36
CA GLU A 36 -16.32 0.62 -3.81
C GLU A 36 -16.68 0.81 -5.30
N PRO A 37 -17.29 -0.20 -5.95
CA PRO A 37 -17.68 -1.52 -5.43
C PRO A 37 -16.51 -2.49 -5.21
N LEU A 38 -16.67 -3.36 -4.21
CA LEU A 38 -15.73 -4.46 -3.96
C LEU A 38 -16.20 -5.73 -4.68
N GLY A 39 -15.26 -6.53 -5.17
CA GLY A 39 -15.56 -7.86 -5.74
C GLY A 39 -15.88 -8.94 -4.69
N PHE A 40 -15.99 -8.57 -3.42
CA PHE A 40 -16.21 -9.48 -2.29
C PHE A 40 -16.99 -8.78 -1.17
N ILE A 41 -17.55 -9.56 -0.23
CA ILE A 41 -18.26 -9.02 0.92
C ILE A 41 -17.24 -8.55 1.97
N PHE A 42 -17.29 -7.27 2.34
CA PHE A 42 -16.42 -6.71 3.38
C PHE A 42 -16.87 -7.15 4.79
N LYS A 43 -16.43 -8.34 5.22
CA LYS A 43 -16.69 -8.85 6.57
C LYS A 43 -15.46 -8.72 7.46
N LYS A 44 -15.61 -7.94 8.53
CA LYS A 44 -14.53 -7.63 9.47
C LYS A 44 -13.89 -8.89 10.06
N GLU A 45 -14.69 -9.88 10.47
CA GLU A 45 -14.18 -11.10 11.11
C GLU A 45 -13.31 -11.93 10.16
N GLU A 46 -13.73 -12.04 8.89
CA GLU A 46 -13.00 -12.77 7.85
C GLU A 46 -11.69 -12.07 7.49
N LEU A 47 -11.75 -10.73 7.32
CA LEU A 47 -10.57 -9.92 7.04
C LEU A 47 -9.60 -9.88 8.23
N ASN A 48 -10.10 -9.87 9.47
CA ASN A 48 -9.25 -9.92 10.65
C ASN A 48 -8.49 -11.25 10.74
N ARG A 49 -9.15 -12.37 10.46
CA ARG A 49 -8.47 -13.67 10.41
C ARG A 49 -7.43 -13.72 9.30
N ALA A 50 -7.78 -13.27 8.10
CA ALA A 50 -6.89 -13.29 6.94
C ALA A 50 -5.69 -12.32 7.09
N SER A 51 -5.84 -11.26 7.86
CA SER A 51 -4.78 -10.29 8.19
C SER A 51 -4.01 -10.64 9.48
N ALA A 52 -4.13 -11.88 9.98
CA ALA A 52 -3.44 -12.36 11.18
C ALA A 52 -3.71 -11.51 12.44
N GLY A 53 -4.95 -11.02 12.60
CA GLY A 53 -5.39 -10.26 13.77
C GLY A 53 -5.06 -8.76 13.74
N THR A 54 -4.60 -8.23 12.61
CA THR A 54 -4.14 -6.83 12.50
C THR A 54 -5.23 -5.86 12.04
N PHE A 55 -6.44 -6.34 11.74
CA PHE A 55 -7.50 -5.49 11.20
C PHE A 55 -7.87 -4.35 12.14
N ASP A 56 -7.92 -4.58 13.45
CA ASP A 56 -8.27 -3.54 14.43
C ASP A 56 -7.18 -2.46 14.58
N LEU A 57 -5.99 -2.69 14.01
CA LEU A 57 -4.87 -1.75 14.04
C LEU A 57 -4.79 -0.87 12.78
N VAL A 58 -5.51 -1.23 11.71
CA VAL A 58 -5.39 -0.52 10.43
C VAL A 58 -6.18 0.76 10.45
N GLN A 59 -5.53 1.87 10.08
CA GLN A 59 -6.24 3.09 9.75
C GLN A 59 -6.79 2.95 8.33
N TYR A 60 -8.11 2.81 8.20
CA TYR A 60 -8.74 2.69 6.89
C TYR A 60 -9.98 3.58 6.73
N GLN A 61 -10.34 3.83 5.48
CA GLN A 61 -11.56 4.53 5.09
C GLN A 61 -12.16 3.90 3.84
N LEU A 62 -13.47 3.65 3.88
CA LEU A 62 -14.27 3.22 2.74
C LEU A 62 -14.86 4.45 2.03
N TYR A 63 -15.02 4.32 0.72
CA TYR A 63 -15.61 5.33 -0.16
C TYR A 63 -16.63 4.65 -1.07
N ASP A 64 -17.78 5.29 -1.26
CA ASP A 64 -18.88 4.71 -2.04
C ASP A 64 -18.50 4.57 -3.53
N ASP A 65 -17.70 5.52 -4.03
CA ASP A 65 -17.15 5.52 -5.38
C ASP A 65 -15.92 6.47 -5.51
N TRP A 66 -15.46 6.66 -6.74
CA TRP A 66 -14.34 7.56 -7.05
C TRP A 66 -14.64 9.04 -6.75
N GLU A 67 -15.88 9.48 -6.94
CA GLU A 67 -16.29 10.87 -6.72
C GLU A 67 -16.29 11.17 -5.22
N ASP A 68 -16.86 10.29 -4.40
CA ASP A 68 -16.81 10.37 -2.94
C ASP A 68 -15.37 10.41 -2.40
N PHE A 69 -14.45 9.64 -3.00
CA PHE A 69 -13.03 9.72 -2.68
C PHE A 69 -12.45 11.11 -3.00
N CYS A 70 -12.77 11.68 -4.16
CA CYS A 70 -12.27 12.99 -4.56
C CYS A 70 -12.81 14.11 -3.66
N GLU A 71 -14.10 14.08 -3.32
CA GLU A 71 -14.74 15.08 -2.46
C GLU A 71 -14.14 15.10 -1.05
N LYS A 72 -13.87 13.92 -0.49
CA LYS A 72 -13.30 13.76 0.86
C LYS A 72 -11.79 13.98 0.92
N ASN A 73 -11.09 13.99 -0.21
CA ASN A 73 -9.65 14.21 -0.30
C ASN A 73 -9.30 15.26 -1.38
N PRO A 74 -9.73 16.53 -1.21
CA PRO A 74 -9.47 17.56 -2.21
C PRO A 74 -7.99 17.95 -2.25
N ASN A 75 -7.49 18.30 -3.44
CA ASN A 75 -6.14 18.82 -3.66
C ASN A 75 -4.98 17.89 -3.24
N ILE A 76 -5.16 16.58 -3.37
CA ILE A 76 -4.09 15.61 -3.14
C ILE A 76 -3.17 15.46 -4.37
N ASP A 77 -1.91 15.16 -4.11
CA ASP A 77 -0.98 14.70 -5.14
C ASP A 77 -1.16 13.18 -5.31
N LEU A 78 -1.94 12.78 -6.33
CA LEU A 78 -2.22 11.38 -6.62
C LEU A 78 -1.17 10.78 -7.56
N PHE A 79 -0.55 9.70 -7.12
CA PHE A 79 0.27 8.82 -7.93
C PHE A 79 -0.51 7.60 -8.35
N CYS A 80 -0.22 7.10 -9.55
CA CYS A 80 -0.88 5.92 -10.10
C CYS A 80 0.18 4.86 -10.42
N ILE A 81 -0.05 3.63 -10.00
CA ILE A 81 0.72 2.50 -10.52
C ILE A 81 -0.01 1.81 -11.66
N SER A 82 0.61 1.81 -12.84
CA SER A 82 0.02 1.21 -14.03
C SER A 82 1.09 0.74 -15.00
N ARG A 83 0.80 -0.33 -15.74
CA ARG A 83 1.66 -0.79 -16.85
C ARG A 83 1.86 0.26 -17.95
N TYR A 84 1.01 1.29 -17.99
CA TYR A 84 1.11 2.40 -18.93
C TYR A 84 2.03 3.52 -18.45
N GLY A 85 2.54 3.48 -17.22
CA GLY A 85 3.55 4.43 -16.76
C GLY A 85 4.86 4.28 -17.55
N GLU A 86 5.51 5.39 -17.84
CA GLU A 86 6.73 5.42 -18.68
C GLU A 86 8.02 5.32 -17.86
N LYS A 87 7.92 5.46 -16.54
CA LYS A 87 9.05 5.43 -15.62
C LYS A 87 8.87 4.37 -14.52
N PRO A 88 9.95 3.71 -14.08
CA PRO A 88 9.96 2.93 -12.86
C PRO A 88 9.49 3.73 -11.64
N HIS A 89 8.81 3.06 -10.70
CA HIS A 89 8.48 3.63 -9.38
C HIS A 89 9.70 4.22 -8.63
N SER A 90 10.89 3.64 -8.81
CA SER A 90 12.14 4.05 -8.16
C SER A 90 12.77 5.32 -8.74
N ASP A 91 12.29 5.80 -9.89
CA ASP A 91 12.84 6.99 -10.56
C ASP A 91 12.14 8.28 -10.08
N PHE A 92 11.08 8.15 -9.29
CA PHE A 92 10.38 9.27 -8.67
C PHE A 92 11.09 9.70 -7.39
N ASP A 93 11.34 11.00 -7.26
CA ASP A 93 11.93 11.58 -6.06
C ASP A 93 10.85 11.90 -5.01
N PHE A 94 10.51 10.90 -4.19
CA PHE A 94 9.57 11.07 -3.10
C PHE A 94 10.13 11.96 -1.97
N ASN A 95 11.44 12.22 -1.91
CA ASN A 95 12.00 13.14 -0.92
C ASN A 95 11.62 14.59 -1.18
N SER A 96 11.31 14.95 -2.43
CA SER A 96 10.81 16.27 -2.79
C SER A 96 9.41 16.59 -2.25
N TYR A 97 8.69 15.58 -1.71
CA TYR A 97 7.35 15.73 -1.16
C TYR A 97 7.38 15.88 0.37
N ASP A 98 6.81 16.98 0.84
CA ASP A 98 6.61 17.33 2.26
C ASP A 98 5.15 17.14 2.72
N LYS A 99 4.28 16.71 1.80
CA LYS A 99 2.87 16.37 2.01
C LYS A 99 2.64 14.85 2.05
N PRO A 100 1.48 14.38 2.52
CA PRO A 100 1.08 12.98 2.38
C PRO A 100 1.06 12.55 0.91
N VAL A 101 1.62 11.38 0.60
CA VAL A 101 1.69 10.81 -0.75
C VAL A 101 0.57 9.79 -0.90
N PHE A 102 -0.30 9.98 -1.90
CA PHE A 102 -1.37 9.05 -2.23
C PHE A 102 -0.96 8.21 -3.43
N VAL A 103 -1.01 6.88 -3.29
CA VAL A 103 -0.72 5.96 -4.40
C VAL A 103 -1.93 5.09 -4.66
N MET A 104 -2.45 5.18 -5.89
CA MET A 104 -3.55 4.36 -6.36
C MET A 104 -3.07 3.06 -6.99
N PHE A 105 -3.75 1.98 -6.59
CA PHE A 105 -3.64 0.64 -7.11
C PHE A 105 -5.00 0.23 -7.67
N GLY A 106 -5.02 -0.18 -8.93
CA GLY A 106 -6.26 -0.56 -9.63
C GLY A 106 -6.74 -1.97 -9.29
N LYS A 107 -7.91 -2.31 -9.86
CA LYS A 107 -8.47 -3.66 -9.84
C LYS A 107 -7.48 -4.69 -10.38
N GLU A 108 -7.54 -5.91 -9.85
CA GLU A 108 -6.73 -7.02 -10.35
C GLU A 108 -7.00 -7.33 -11.83
N SER A 109 -8.25 -7.27 -12.27
CA SER A 109 -8.67 -7.59 -13.63
C SER A 109 -8.29 -6.55 -14.68
N SER A 110 -8.46 -5.27 -14.34
CA SER A 110 -8.53 -4.18 -15.33
C SER A 110 -7.67 -2.97 -14.98
N GLY A 111 -7.09 -2.94 -13.78
CA GLY A 111 -6.25 -1.83 -13.31
C GLY A 111 -7.06 -0.58 -13.01
N ILE A 112 -6.40 0.57 -13.12
CA ILE A 112 -6.98 1.89 -12.87
C ILE A 112 -7.75 2.35 -14.12
N PRO A 113 -8.93 3.00 -14.00
CA PRO A 113 -9.61 3.64 -15.12
C PRO A 113 -8.68 4.54 -15.93
N LYS A 114 -8.75 4.42 -17.26
CA LYS A 114 -7.86 5.15 -18.18
C LYS A 114 -7.97 6.67 -18.03
N GLN A 115 -9.15 7.17 -17.68
CA GLN A 115 -9.35 8.60 -17.46
C GLN A 115 -8.55 9.10 -16.25
N ILE A 116 -8.61 8.38 -15.11
CA ILE A 116 -7.79 8.68 -13.92
C ILE A 116 -6.29 8.63 -14.25
N ILE A 117 -5.84 7.63 -15.01
CA ILE A 117 -4.44 7.55 -15.45
C ILE A 117 -4.07 8.75 -16.32
N LYS A 118 -4.92 9.13 -17.28
CA LYS A 118 -4.69 10.25 -18.19
C LYS A 118 -4.56 11.57 -17.42
N ASP A 119 -5.46 11.79 -16.46
CA ASP A 119 -5.49 13.01 -15.65
C ASP A 119 -4.29 13.11 -14.70
N ASN A 120 -3.66 11.98 -14.37
CA ASN A 120 -2.51 11.88 -13.46
C ASN A 120 -1.26 11.30 -14.16
N TYR A 121 -1.14 11.47 -15.49
CA TYR A 121 -0.15 10.73 -16.28
C TYR A 121 1.30 11.03 -15.85
N THR A 122 1.60 12.29 -15.52
CA THR A 122 2.92 12.72 -15.03
C THR A 122 3.32 12.02 -13.73
N ASN A 123 2.34 11.67 -12.89
CA ASN A 123 2.53 10.96 -11.63
C ASN A 123 2.23 9.45 -11.77
N THR A 124 2.17 8.93 -12.99
CA THR A 124 1.93 7.51 -13.27
C THR A 124 3.27 6.79 -13.50
N PHE A 125 3.54 5.77 -12.69
CA PHE A 125 4.72 4.91 -12.84
C PHE A 125 4.35 3.45 -13.03
N ARG A 126 5.34 2.67 -13.48
CA ARG A 126 5.23 1.21 -13.62
C ARG A 126 6.26 0.49 -12.74
N LEU A 127 5.97 -0.75 -12.38
CA LEU A 127 7.04 -1.66 -11.96
C LEU A 127 7.79 -2.19 -13.21
N PRO A 128 9.13 -2.20 -13.19
CA PRO A 128 9.91 -2.97 -14.15
C PRO A 128 9.55 -4.45 -14.07
N MET A 129 9.34 -5.10 -15.21
CA MET A 129 8.88 -6.49 -15.30
C MET A 129 9.44 -7.18 -16.54
N SER A 130 9.50 -8.51 -16.51
CA SER A 130 9.74 -9.33 -17.71
C SER A 130 8.70 -9.02 -18.81
N PRO A 131 9.10 -8.96 -20.09
CA PRO A 131 8.16 -8.74 -21.19
C PRO A 131 7.11 -9.86 -21.34
N GLN A 132 7.28 -10.98 -20.64
CA GLN A 132 6.35 -12.12 -20.67
C GLN A 132 5.16 -11.97 -19.70
N THR A 133 5.20 -10.99 -18.79
CA THR A 133 4.10 -10.73 -17.86
C THR A 133 3.56 -9.31 -18.00
N ARG A 134 2.29 -9.13 -17.66
CA ARG A 134 1.59 -7.84 -17.76
C ARG A 134 1.45 -7.15 -16.41
N SER A 135 1.54 -7.90 -15.32
CA SER A 135 1.39 -7.43 -13.94
C SER A 135 1.94 -8.48 -12.97
N ILE A 136 2.05 -8.10 -11.69
CA ILE A 136 2.21 -9.01 -10.57
C ILE A 136 1.02 -8.83 -9.62
N ASN A 137 0.95 -9.66 -8.58
CA ASN A 137 -0.08 -9.55 -7.55
C ASN A 137 -0.14 -8.12 -6.96
N VAL A 138 -1.35 -7.58 -6.77
CA VAL A 138 -1.56 -6.19 -6.29
C VAL A 138 -1.03 -6.00 -4.88
N ALA A 139 -1.18 -6.97 -3.97
CA ALA A 139 -0.64 -6.86 -2.62
C ALA A 139 0.89 -6.81 -2.60
N ASN A 140 1.55 -7.60 -3.47
CA ASN A 140 3.01 -7.50 -3.66
C ASN A 140 3.40 -6.11 -4.19
N THR A 141 2.62 -5.59 -5.14
CA THR A 141 2.84 -4.27 -5.75
C THR A 141 2.73 -3.16 -4.70
N VAL A 142 1.71 -3.20 -3.85
CA VAL A 142 1.52 -2.28 -2.72
C VAL A 142 2.71 -2.33 -1.78
N GLY A 143 3.16 -3.52 -1.40
CA GLY A 143 4.34 -3.68 -0.54
C GLY A 143 5.61 -3.05 -1.14
N ILE A 144 5.91 -3.35 -2.40
CA ILE A 144 7.09 -2.82 -3.11
C ILE A 144 7.07 -1.29 -3.13
N VAL A 145 5.96 -0.69 -3.58
CA VAL A 145 5.87 0.76 -3.75
C VAL A 145 5.87 1.49 -2.41
N THR A 146 5.13 0.97 -1.42
CA THR A 146 5.06 1.58 -0.09
C THR A 146 6.44 1.60 0.57
N TYR A 147 7.18 0.48 0.51
CA TYR A 147 8.52 0.41 1.07
C TYR A 147 9.55 1.22 0.27
N GLU A 148 9.38 1.43 -1.04
CA GLU A 148 10.25 2.33 -1.81
C GLU A 148 10.10 3.79 -1.35
N ILE A 149 8.86 4.26 -1.19
CA ILE A 149 8.60 5.62 -0.68
C ILE A 149 9.21 5.77 0.73
N LEU A 150 8.94 4.82 1.62
CA LEU A 150 9.48 4.84 2.97
C LEU A 150 11.00 4.74 2.99
N ARG A 151 11.62 3.94 2.09
CA ARG A 151 13.08 3.85 1.96
C ARG A 151 13.66 5.21 1.61
N GLN A 152 13.06 5.93 0.66
CA GLN A 152 13.53 7.28 0.32
C GLN A 152 13.44 8.24 1.51
N TRP A 153 12.37 8.12 2.31
CA TRP A 153 12.17 8.91 3.54
C TRP A 153 12.98 8.43 4.75
N ASP A 154 13.83 7.40 4.61
CA ASP A 154 14.60 6.77 5.68
C ASP A 154 13.74 6.16 6.81
N TYR A 155 12.61 5.55 6.41
CA TYR A 155 11.66 4.81 7.25
C TYR A 155 11.18 5.60 8.47
N PRO A 156 10.58 6.78 8.28
CA PRO A 156 10.17 7.62 9.40
C PRO A 156 9.14 6.88 10.24
N THR A 157 9.22 7.02 11.56
CA THR A 157 8.34 6.38 12.56
C THR A 157 8.41 4.85 12.65
N LEU A 158 9.13 4.16 11.75
CA LEU A 158 9.27 2.71 11.79
C LEU A 158 10.50 2.28 12.58
N SER A 159 10.40 1.15 13.27
CA SER A 159 11.56 0.57 13.91
C SER A 159 12.50 -0.05 12.88
N LYS A 160 13.78 0.36 12.91
CA LYS A 160 14.85 -0.22 12.09
C LYS A 160 15.48 -1.48 12.70
N THR A 161 15.08 -1.83 13.91
CA THR A 161 15.56 -3.02 14.63
C THR A 161 14.40 -3.79 15.24
N GLU A 162 14.61 -5.07 15.58
CA GLU A 162 13.62 -5.85 16.30
C GLU A 162 13.39 -5.23 17.71
N VAL A 163 12.13 -4.94 18.05
CA VAL A 163 11.73 -4.29 19.32
C VAL A 163 11.16 -5.28 20.34
N GLN A 164 10.40 -6.29 19.91
CA GLN A 164 9.62 -7.14 20.84
C GLN A 164 10.51 -8.08 21.65
N LYS A 165 11.57 -8.59 21.03
CA LYS A 165 12.59 -9.49 21.61
C LYS A 165 13.94 -8.81 21.77
N GLY A 166 14.14 -7.65 21.14
CA GLY A 166 15.32 -6.80 21.20
C GLY A 166 16.30 -7.03 20.05
N LYS A 167 17.03 -5.97 19.69
CA LYS A 167 17.99 -5.95 18.57
C LYS A 167 19.08 -7.02 18.63
N ASP A 168 19.38 -7.52 19.82
CA ASP A 168 20.40 -8.52 20.11
C ASP A 168 19.81 -9.92 20.30
N TYR A 169 18.51 -10.15 20.09
CA TYR A 169 17.85 -11.42 20.39
C TYR A 169 18.53 -12.65 19.75
N ILE A 170 18.99 -12.51 18.50
CA ILE A 170 19.71 -13.58 17.80
C ILE A 170 21.13 -13.74 18.36
N MET A 171 21.86 -12.64 18.56
CA MET A 171 23.25 -12.65 19.02
C MET A 171 23.41 -13.02 20.50
N SER A 172 22.40 -12.74 21.32
CA SER A 172 22.32 -13.14 22.73
C SER A 172 21.98 -14.62 22.91
N GLU A 173 21.68 -15.33 21.81
CA GLU A 173 21.26 -16.73 21.80
C GLU A 173 20.02 -17.06 22.68
N ARG A 174 19.27 -16.04 23.15
CA ARG A 174 18.06 -16.22 23.98
C ARG A 174 17.03 -17.14 23.33
N TRP A 175 17.00 -17.20 22.00
CA TRP A 175 16.16 -18.11 21.23
C TRP A 175 16.44 -19.59 21.48
N LYS A 176 17.63 -19.96 21.96
CA LYS A 176 17.96 -21.35 22.33
C LYS A 176 17.32 -21.78 23.66
N ILE A 177 17.01 -20.84 24.54
CA ILE A 177 16.42 -21.09 25.87
C ILE A 177 14.93 -21.42 25.75
N ILE A 178 14.28 -20.96 24.68
CA ILE A 178 12.90 -21.31 24.34
C ILE A 178 12.89 -22.70 23.69
N LYS A 179 13.25 -23.73 24.46
CA LYS A 179 13.01 -25.13 24.16
C LYS A 179 12.26 -25.77 25.32
N LYS A 180 10.94 -25.54 25.37
CA LYS A 180 9.88 -26.50 25.69
C LYS A 180 8.53 -25.80 25.65
#